data_AF-A0A2T7PHX4-F1
#
_entry.id   AF-A0A2T7PHX4-F1
#
_cell.length_a   1.000
_cell.length_b   1.000
_cell.length_c   1.000
_cell.angle_alpha   90.00
_cell.angle_beta   90.00
_cell.angle_gamma   90.00
#
_symmetry.space_group_name_H-M   'P 1'
#
loop_
_entity.id
_entity.type
_entity.pdbx_description
1 polymer ?
#
loop_
_entity_poly.entity_id
_entity_poly.type
_entity_poly.pdbx_seq_one_letter_code
_entity_poly.pdbx_strand_id
1 'polypeptide(L)'
;MEISDEYIEKELLPLLKPCARPDVKRLAISYILGMTGDTQGRTLIGEKLKFVEAILSFAADEDHVVRKDAVEEVGLKRFVQAISNIDFNKNTNMNQLPAVLMNLAQVQDVRQELVSHHEDLLQNLLPFMSFAPSVIRRRGIIGIVKNCCFEYDLHSVLLGPEVDLLPRLLLPLAGPEEFDEDDMERLPPDLQYLPPTQTREPDPESRKMLVQALTKLSSTRSGRAYLKEKNAYVILRELHKWEKVEDNLSTLMDLIDILIADEPQEGMEDLHKVEIPLDIAKKFEENP
;
A
#
# COMPACT_ATOMS: atom_id res chain seq x y z
N MET A 1 40.03 -3.56 14.85
CA MET A 1 40.47 -3.02 13.55
C MET A 1 39.21 -2.48 12.91
N GLU A 2 38.98 -1.17 12.99
CA GLU A 2 37.81 -0.56 12.35
C GLU A 2 37.92 -0.80 10.84
N ILE A 3 36.98 -1.57 10.31
CA ILE A 3 36.86 -1.80 8.88
C ILE A 3 36.34 -0.48 8.30
N SER A 4 37.10 0.17 7.41
CA SER A 4 36.67 1.46 6.86
C SER A 4 35.42 1.29 5.99
N ASP A 5 34.52 2.28 6.02
CA ASP A 5 33.28 2.30 5.22
C ASP A 5 33.54 2.09 3.73
N GLU A 6 34.70 2.53 3.25
CA GLU A 6 35.16 2.40 1.87
C GLU A 6 35.55 0.94 1.52
N TYR A 7 36.06 0.18 2.50
CA TYR A 7 36.36 -1.25 2.35
C TYR A 7 35.07 -2.08 2.33
N ILE A 8 34.12 -1.76 3.20
CA ILE A 8 32.80 -2.41 3.27
C ILE A 8 32.06 -2.23 1.94
N GLU A 9 32.03 -1.02 1.37
CA GLU A 9 31.41 -0.78 0.06
C GLU A 9 32.08 -1.54 -1.08
N LYS A 10 33.41 -1.57 -1.10
CA LYS A 10 34.18 -2.16 -2.20
C LYS A 10 34.10 -3.69 -2.21
N GLU A 11 33.97 -4.31 -1.03
CA GLU A 11 33.87 -5.76 -0.88
C GLU A 11 32.42 -6.27 -0.92
N LEU A 12 31.43 -5.54 -0.36
CA LEU A 12 30.05 -6.05 -0.26
C LEU A 12 29.15 -5.69 -1.44
N LEU A 13 29.23 -4.47 -2.01
CA LEU A 13 28.38 -4.08 -3.14
C LEU A 13 28.51 -5.02 -4.36
N PRO A 14 29.68 -5.57 -4.70
CA PRO A 14 29.80 -6.56 -5.78
C PRO A 14 29.08 -7.89 -5.50
N LEU A 15 28.91 -8.26 -4.23
CA LEU A 15 28.26 -9.51 -3.79
C LEU A 15 26.73 -9.41 -3.82
N LEU A 16 26.22 -8.18 -3.89
CA LEU A 16 24.80 -7.85 -3.91
C LEU A 16 24.23 -7.69 -5.33
N LYS A 17 24.95 -8.15 -6.36
CA LYS A 17 24.53 -8.10 -7.76
C LYS A 17 23.65 -9.30 -8.14
N PRO A 18 22.66 -9.13 -9.04
CA PRO A 18 21.79 -10.23 -9.50
C PRO A 18 22.56 -11.44 -10.06
N CYS A 19 23.72 -11.22 -10.66
CA CYS A 19 24.58 -12.25 -11.26
C CYS A 19 25.58 -12.92 -10.29
N ALA A 20 25.54 -12.60 -8.99
CA ALA A 20 26.40 -13.25 -7.99
C ALA A 20 25.90 -14.67 -7.62
N ARG A 21 26.81 -15.53 -7.15
CA ARG A 21 26.46 -16.91 -6.78
C ARG A 21 25.55 -16.97 -5.52
N PRO A 22 24.60 -17.91 -5.44
CA PRO A 22 23.61 -17.99 -4.34
C PRO A 22 24.21 -18.14 -2.93
N ASP A 23 25.30 -18.89 -2.78
CA ASP A 23 26.01 -19.09 -1.51
C ASP A 23 26.68 -17.80 -1.01
N VAL A 24 27.19 -16.99 -1.93
CA VAL A 24 27.80 -15.68 -1.66
C VAL A 24 26.75 -14.64 -1.27
N LYS A 25 25.58 -14.68 -1.93
CA LYS A 25 24.42 -13.82 -1.59
C LYS A 25 23.92 -14.06 -0.16
N ARG A 26 23.80 -15.32 0.27
CA ARG A 26 23.40 -15.69 1.64
C ARG A 26 24.37 -15.17 2.69
N LEU A 27 25.68 -15.23 2.42
CA LEU A 27 26.70 -14.71 3.33
C LEU A 27 26.64 -13.18 3.46
N ALA A 28 26.39 -12.48 2.34
CA ALA A 28 26.23 -11.02 2.32
C ALA A 28 24.96 -10.55 3.04
N ILE A 29 23.85 -11.29 2.91
CA ILE A 29 22.60 -11.04 3.67
C ILE A 29 22.81 -11.21 5.17
N SER A 30 23.46 -12.30 5.60
CA SER A 30 23.79 -12.53 7.01
C SER A 30 24.67 -11.43 7.60
N TYR A 31 25.61 -10.91 6.79
CA TYR A 31 26.46 -9.80 7.18
C TYR A 31 25.69 -8.46 7.28
N ILE A 32 24.83 -8.13 6.31
CA ILE A 32 23.98 -6.93 6.36
C ILE A 32 23.01 -6.97 7.53
N LEU A 33 22.36 -8.12 7.77
CA LEU A 33 21.50 -8.33 8.94
C LEU A 33 22.28 -8.14 10.25
N GLY A 34 23.51 -8.64 10.32
CA GLY A 34 24.44 -8.37 11.42
C GLY A 34 24.72 -6.88 11.62
N MET A 35 24.90 -6.11 10.54
CA MET A 35 25.09 -4.65 10.59
C MET A 35 23.84 -3.90 11.03
N THR A 36 22.63 -4.45 10.84
CA THR A 36 21.43 -3.86 11.43
C THR A 36 21.39 -4.02 12.96
N GLY A 37 22.16 -4.94 13.54
CA GLY A 37 22.26 -5.12 14.99
C GLY A 37 22.93 -3.95 15.71
N ASP A 38 23.95 -3.34 15.09
CA ASP A 38 24.84 -2.33 15.69
C ASP A 38 24.55 -0.88 15.23
N THR A 39 24.91 0.09 16.07
CA THR A 39 24.63 1.53 15.87
C THR A 39 25.44 2.12 14.70
N GLN A 40 26.66 1.63 14.46
CA GLN A 40 27.49 2.07 13.33
C GLN A 40 26.94 1.53 12.00
N GLY A 41 26.52 0.26 11.98
CA GLY A 41 25.93 -0.37 10.78
C GLY A 41 24.58 0.23 10.37
N ARG A 42 23.74 0.66 11.33
CA ARG A 42 22.48 1.38 11.04
C ARG A 42 22.72 2.75 10.39
N THR A 43 23.79 3.45 10.80
CA THR A 43 24.17 4.75 10.23
C THR A 43 24.66 4.58 8.80
N LEU A 44 25.50 3.56 8.54
CA LEU A 44 26.02 3.24 7.21
C LEU A 44 24.92 2.86 6.20
N ILE A 45 23.91 2.10 6.63
CA ILE A 45 22.76 1.71 5.79
C ILE A 45 21.84 2.91 5.52
N GLY A 46 21.65 3.79 6.52
CA GLY A 46 20.77 4.96 6.41
C GLY A 46 21.36 6.13 5.62
N GLU A 47 22.69 6.28 5.58
CA GLU A 47 23.36 7.38 4.89
C GLU A 47 23.61 7.12 3.39
N LYS A 48 23.58 5.86 2.95
CA LYS A 48 23.96 5.49 1.58
C LYS A 48 22.84 4.79 0.82
N LEU A 49 22.22 5.55 -0.10
CA LEU A 49 21.17 5.12 -1.03
C LEU A 49 21.46 3.77 -1.73
N LYS A 50 22.75 3.45 -1.95
CA LYS A 50 23.23 2.23 -2.62
C LYS A 50 22.95 0.93 -1.86
N PHE A 51 22.85 0.95 -0.53
CA PHE A 51 22.48 -0.24 0.24
C PHE A 51 20.97 -0.49 0.22
N VAL A 52 20.17 0.58 0.19
CA VAL A 52 18.72 0.49 -0.05
C VAL A 52 18.45 -0.01 -1.47
N GLU A 53 19.20 0.48 -2.47
CA GLU A 53 19.18 -0.03 -3.86
C GLU A 53 19.63 -1.50 -3.95
N ALA A 54 20.63 -1.92 -3.17
CA ALA A 54 21.07 -3.30 -3.13
C ALA A 54 20.00 -4.22 -2.52
N ILE A 55 19.39 -3.83 -1.41
CA ILE A 55 18.25 -4.55 -0.79
C ILE A 55 17.06 -4.61 -1.76
N LEU A 56 16.80 -3.52 -2.49
CA LEU A 56 15.79 -3.46 -3.55
C LEU A 56 16.10 -4.37 -4.74
N SER A 57 17.37 -4.51 -5.13
CA SER A 57 17.76 -5.41 -6.24
C SER A 57 17.62 -6.90 -5.90
N PHE A 58 17.60 -7.26 -4.62
CA PHE A 58 17.33 -8.64 -4.18
C PHE A 58 15.86 -9.04 -4.24
N ALA A 59 14.95 -8.08 -4.06
CA ALA A 59 13.52 -8.33 -4.24
C ALA A 59 13.15 -8.67 -5.71
N ALA A 60 14.05 -8.37 -6.65
CA ALA A 60 13.92 -8.64 -8.09
C ALA A 60 14.75 -9.86 -8.58
N ASP A 61 15.33 -10.65 -7.67
CA ASP A 61 16.15 -11.84 -8.02
C ASP A 61 15.27 -13.01 -8.50
N GLU A 62 15.71 -13.81 -9.46
CA GLU A 62 14.95 -14.94 -10.03
C GLU A 62 14.85 -16.16 -9.11
N ASP A 63 15.73 -16.28 -8.09
CA ASP A 63 15.76 -17.42 -7.16
C ASP A 63 14.72 -17.31 -6.03
N HIS A 64 13.71 -18.18 -6.09
CA HIS A 64 12.57 -18.23 -5.15
C HIS A 64 12.97 -18.49 -3.69
N VAL A 65 14.08 -19.20 -3.42
CA VAL A 65 14.45 -19.59 -2.04
C VAL A 65 15.11 -18.42 -1.32
N VAL A 66 15.94 -17.63 -2.01
CA VAL A 66 16.60 -16.46 -1.44
C VAL A 66 15.58 -15.33 -1.19
N ARG A 67 14.58 -15.19 -2.05
CA ARG A 67 13.47 -14.25 -1.88
C ARG A 67 12.66 -14.54 -0.61
N LYS A 68 12.34 -15.82 -0.37
CA LYS A 68 11.53 -16.26 0.77
C LYS A 68 12.24 -16.00 2.11
N ASP A 69 13.50 -16.42 2.26
CA ASP A 69 14.27 -16.26 3.51
C ASP A 69 14.53 -14.79 3.90
N ALA A 70 14.68 -13.89 2.91
CA ALA A 70 14.91 -12.46 3.17
C ALA A 70 13.62 -11.71 3.56
N VAL A 71 12.47 -12.21 3.14
CA VAL A 71 11.14 -11.66 3.42
C VAL A 71 10.56 -12.22 4.73
N GLU A 72 10.82 -13.50 5.06
CA GLU A 72 10.01 -14.26 6.03
C GLU A 72 10.02 -13.82 7.50
N GLU A 73 11.06 -13.19 8.10
CA GLU A 73 10.98 -12.94 9.56
C GLU A 73 11.64 -11.67 10.14
N VAL A 74 12.60 -11.03 9.45
CA VAL A 74 13.35 -9.90 10.05
C VAL A 74 13.40 -8.66 9.17
N GLY A 75 13.33 -8.82 7.84
CA GLY A 75 13.42 -7.71 6.90
C GLY A 75 12.20 -6.80 6.93
N LEU A 76 11.02 -7.37 6.66
CA LEU A 76 9.80 -6.60 6.46
C LEU A 76 9.28 -5.95 7.75
N LYS A 77 9.20 -6.72 8.84
CA LYS A 77 8.84 -6.20 10.17
C LYS A 77 9.68 -5.00 10.57
N ARG A 78 11.00 -5.11 10.43
CA ARG A 78 11.92 -4.03 10.76
C ARG A 78 11.78 -2.84 9.83
N PHE A 79 11.45 -3.09 8.56
CA PHE A 79 11.15 -2.04 7.60
C PHE A 79 9.90 -1.26 8.01
N VAL A 80 8.83 -1.96 8.38
CA VAL A 80 7.60 -1.37 8.92
C VAL A 80 7.90 -0.58 10.19
N GLN A 81 8.69 -1.12 11.13
CA GLN A 81 9.11 -0.40 12.34
C GLN A 81 9.89 0.90 12.04
N ALA A 82 10.77 0.88 11.04
CA ALA A 82 11.51 2.07 10.63
C ALA A 82 10.60 3.13 9.98
N ILE A 83 9.52 2.69 9.34
CA ILE A 83 8.49 3.56 8.79
C ILE A 83 7.55 4.09 9.89
N SER A 84 7.13 3.25 10.83
CA SER A 84 6.17 3.61 11.87
C SER A 84 6.78 4.33 13.08
N ASN A 85 8.11 4.42 13.16
CA ASN A 85 8.81 5.22 14.16
C ASN A 85 9.52 6.43 13.50
N ILE A 86 8.98 7.63 13.71
CA ILE A 86 9.54 8.86 13.15
C ILE A 86 10.94 9.20 13.71
N ASP A 87 11.25 8.75 14.92
CA ASP A 87 12.53 8.96 15.62
C ASP A 87 13.48 7.76 15.47
N PHE A 88 13.18 6.84 14.54
CA PHE A 88 13.98 5.65 14.30
C PHE A 88 15.45 5.97 13.98
N ASN A 89 15.70 7.10 13.32
CA ASN A 89 17.04 7.61 13.06
C ASN A 89 17.14 9.08 13.48
N LYS A 90 18.05 9.37 14.42
CA LYS A 90 18.26 10.72 14.96
C LYS A 90 18.90 11.71 13.96
N ASN A 91 19.51 11.19 12.89
CA ASN A 91 20.29 11.97 11.93
C ASN A 91 19.51 12.25 10.63
N THR A 92 18.44 11.50 10.34
CA THR A 92 17.67 11.66 9.09
C THR A 92 16.21 11.30 9.24
N ASN A 93 15.35 12.06 8.56
CA ASN A 93 13.93 11.72 8.44
C ASN A 93 13.76 10.70 7.30
N MET A 94 13.35 9.48 7.64
CA MET A 94 13.20 8.35 6.71
C MET A 94 11.96 8.48 5.79
N ASN A 95 11.65 9.69 5.32
CA ASN A 95 10.40 10.00 4.60
C ASN A 95 10.28 9.31 3.24
N GLN A 96 11.39 8.90 2.62
CA GLN A 96 11.41 8.16 1.35
C GLN A 96 11.21 6.65 1.54
N LEU A 97 11.37 6.14 2.78
CA LEU A 97 11.32 4.72 3.05
C LEU A 97 9.99 4.05 2.69
N PRO A 98 8.81 4.69 2.87
CA PRO A 98 7.55 4.11 2.39
C PRO A 98 7.49 3.91 0.87
N ALA A 99 8.16 4.75 0.06
CA ALA A 99 8.16 4.57 -1.38
C ALA A 99 8.89 3.27 -1.79
N VAL A 100 9.93 2.90 -1.03
CA VAL A 100 10.65 1.63 -1.18
C VAL A 100 9.71 0.45 -0.89
N LEU A 101 9.00 0.48 0.25
CA LEU A 101 8.05 -0.58 0.60
C LEU A 101 6.84 -0.60 -0.35
N MET A 102 6.40 0.54 -0.86
CA MET A 102 5.35 0.62 -1.88
C MET A 102 5.74 -0.17 -3.13
N ASN A 103 6.99 -0.04 -3.59
CA ASN A 103 7.48 -0.80 -4.73
C ASN A 103 7.58 -2.30 -4.41
N LEU A 104 8.05 -2.67 -3.21
CA LEU A 104 8.08 -4.07 -2.77
C LEU A 104 6.68 -4.68 -2.71
N ALA A 105 5.68 -3.92 -2.25
CA ALA A 105 4.28 -4.35 -2.18
C ALA A 105 3.63 -4.55 -3.58
N GLN A 106 4.33 -4.31 -4.68
CA GLN A 106 3.89 -4.77 -6.00
C GLN A 106 4.02 -6.30 -6.16
N VAL A 107 4.85 -6.95 -5.34
CA VAL A 107 5.00 -8.41 -5.29
C VAL A 107 3.95 -9.00 -4.37
N GLN A 108 3.29 -10.08 -4.82
CA GLN A 108 2.20 -10.75 -4.09
C GLN A 108 2.63 -11.24 -2.70
N ASP A 109 3.75 -11.95 -2.59
CA ASP A 109 4.24 -12.49 -1.32
C ASP A 109 4.41 -11.39 -0.25
N VAL A 110 4.89 -10.20 -0.66
CA VAL A 110 5.04 -9.05 0.25
C VAL A 110 3.69 -8.53 0.71
N ARG A 111 2.69 -8.48 -0.17
CA ARG A 111 1.34 -8.06 0.22
C ARG A 111 0.70 -9.04 1.18
N GLN A 112 0.82 -10.34 0.90
CA GLN A 112 0.27 -11.37 1.78
C GLN A 112 0.90 -11.28 3.16
N GLU A 113 2.21 -11.09 3.24
CA GLU A 113 2.90 -10.91 4.52
C GLU A 113 2.44 -9.63 5.25
N LEU A 114 2.35 -8.49 4.55
CA LEU A 114 1.87 -7.23 5.12
C LEU A 114 0.45 -7.32 5.69
N VAL A 115 -0.43 -8.05 5.01
CA VAL A 115 -1.85 -8.20 5.38
C VAL A 115 -2.07 -9.33 6.39
N SER A 116 -1.12 -10.27 6.50
CA SER A 116 -1.24 -11.42 7.40
C SER A 116 -1.41 -11.02 8.87
N HIS A 117 -2.12 -11.86 9.62
CA HIS A 117 -2.53 -11.59 11.01
C HIS A 117 -1.40 -11.68 12.04
N HIS A 118 -0.18 -12.05 11.64
CA HIS A 118 0.82 -12.48 12.61
C HIS A 118 1.52 -11.32 13.33
N GLU A 119 1.53 -10.09 12.77
CA GLU A 119 2.33 -8.99 13.33
C GLU A 119 1.76 -7.57 13.16
N ASP A 120 0.50 -7.42 12.77
CA ASP A 120 -0.15 -6.11 12.58
C ASP A 120 0.64 -5.15 11.67
N LEU A 121 1.37 -5.70 10.67
CA LEU A 121 2.31 -4.93 9.86
C LEU A 121 1.63 -3.81 9.10
N LEU A 122 0.53 -4.10 8.41
CA LEU A 122 -0.26 -3.10 7.70
C LEU A 122 -0.85 -2.08 8.69
N GLN A 123 -1.41 -2.54 9.81
CA GLN A 123 -2.04 -1.72 10.84
C GLN A 123 -1.07 -0.70 11.44
N ASN A 124 0.20 -1.09 11.62
CA ASN A 124 1.27 -0.21 12.07
C ASN A 124 1.59 0.93 11.08
N LEU A 125 1.20 0.79 9.80
CA LEU A 125 1.36 1.83 8.78
C LEU A 125 0.13 2.76 8.69
N LEU A 126 -1.07 2.28 9.00
CA LEU A 126 -2.33 3.02 8.79
C LEU A 126 -2.38 4.41 9.44
N PRO A 127 -1.87 4.64 10.67
CA PRO A 127 -1.83 5.97 11.27
C PRO A 127 -1.07 7.02 10.44
N PHE A 128 -0.17 6.57 9.56
CA PHE A 128 0.65 7.44 8.72
C PHE A 128 -0.01 7.79 7.38
N MET A 129 -1.19 7.26 7.08
CA MET A 129 -2.00 7.66 5.91
C MET A 129 -2.47 9.13 5.98
N SER A 130 -2.47 9.74 7.16
CA SER A 130 -2.78 11.15 7.38
C SER A 130 -1.56 11.96 7.88
N PHE A 131 -0.33 11.45 7.67
CA PHE A 131 0.89 12.08 8.19
C PHE A 131 1.13 13.48 7.58
N ALA A 132 0.73 14.51 8.32
CA ALA A 132 0.81 15.91 7.88
C ALA A 132 2.24 16.41 7.58
N PRO A 133 3.29 16.07 8.35
CA PRO A 133 4.62 16.64 8.15
C PRO A 133 5.32 16.28 6.83
N SER A 134 4.88 15.22 6.14
CA SER A 134 5.51 14.81 4.88
C SER A 134 4.51 14.15 3.93
N VAL A 135 4.20 14.87 2.84
CA VAL A 135 3.39 14.34 1.73
C VAL A 135 4.05 13.11 1.11
N ILE A 136 5.38 13.07 1.02
CA ILE A 136 6.13 11.94 0.45
C ILE A 136 5.90 10.66 1.27
N ARG A 137 6.04 10.77 2.60
CA ARG A 137 5.79 9.64 3.51
C ARG A 137 4.33 9.20 3.39
N ARG A 138 3.40 10.13 3.55
CA ARG A 138 1.95 9.89 3.48
C ARG A 138 1.54 9.19 2.18
N ARG A 139 1.97 9.72 1.03
CA ARG A 139 1.69 9.15 -0.30
C ARG A 139 2.26 7.74 -0.44
N GLY A 140 3.49 7.49 0.03
CA GLY A 140 4.08 6.16 -0.02
C GLY A 140 3.30 5.14 0.83
N ILE A 141 2.80 5.54 2.00
CA ILE A 141 1.92 4.70 2.84
C ILE A 141 0.61 4.39 2.13
N ILE A 142 -0.06 5.41 1.59
CA ILE A 142 -1.29 5.23 0.82
C ILE A 142 -1.05 4.27 -0.36
N GLY A 143 0.09 4.40 -1.03
CA GLY A 143 0.48 3.49 -2.11
C GLY A 143 0.70 2.05 -1.67
N ILE A 144 1.32 1.81 -0.50
CA ILE A 144 1.45 0.47 0.08
C ILE A 144 0.06 -0.14 0.34
N VAL A 145 -0.83 0.64 0.97
CA VAL A 145 -2.21 0.22 1.28
C VAL A 145 -2.98 -0.11 0.01
N LYS A 146 -2.90 0.77 -1.01
CA LYS A 146 -3.50 0.53 -2.32
C LYS A 146 -3.00 -0.77 -2.93
N ASN A 147 -1.70 -1.02 -2.88
CA ASN A 147 -1.12 -2.24 -3.40
C ASN A 147 -1.66 -3.46 -2.65
N CYS A 148 -1.76 -3.42 -1.31
CA CYS A 148 -2.34 -4.49 -0.51
C CYS A 148 -3.79 -4.83 -0.91
N CYS A 149 -4.56 -3.85 -1.40
CA CYS A 149 -5.93 -4.08 -1.91
C CYS A 149 -5.99 -4.91 -3.20
N PHE A 150 -4.85 -5.29 -3.81
CA PHE A 150 -4.83 -6.25 -4.93
C PHE A 150 -4.89 -7.72 -4.45
N GLU A 151 -4.79 -8.00 -3.14
CA GLU A 151 -5.02 -9.34 -2.60
C GLU A 151 -6.53 -9.58 -2.40
N TYR A 152 -7.23 -9.91 -3.48
CA TYR A 152 -8.69 -10.08 -3.49
C TYR A 152 -9.19 -11.11 -2.48
N ASP A 153 -8.45 -12.21 -2.29
CA ASP A 153 -8.79 -13.25 -1.31
C ASP A 153 -8.65 -12.78 0.14
N LEU A 154 -7.98 -11.64 0.38
CA LEU A 154 -7.80 -11.03 1.70
C LEU A 154 -8.70 -9.80 1.94
N HIS A 155 -9.65 -9.50 1.04
CA HIS A 155 -10.57 -8.37 1.24
C HIS A 155 -11.42 -8.50 2.50
N SER A 156 -11.79 -9.72 2.90
CA SER A 156 -12.50 -9.96 4.16
C SER A 156 -11.67 -9.57 5.38
N VAL A 157 -10.35 -9.72 5.31
CA VAL A 157 -9.41 -9.28 6.35
C VAL A 157 -9.26 -7.77 6.33
N LEU A 158 -9.02 -7.19 5.14
CA LEU A 158 -8.84 -5.73 4.97
C LEU A 158 -10.07 -4.93 5.40
N LEU A 159 -11.27 -5.39 5.06
CA LEU A 159 -12.54 -4.75 5.43
C LEU A 159 -13.06 -5.20 6.79
N GLY A 160 -12.51 -6.29 7.33
CA GLY A 160 -12.90 -6.84 8.62
C GLY A 160 -12.45 -5.96 9.79
N PRO A 161 -12.94 -6.27 11.01
CA PRO A 161 -12.74 -5.44 12.20
C PRO A 161 -11.28 -5.31 12.65
N GLU A 162 -10.39 -6.20 12.19
CA GLU A 162 -8.98 -6.17 12.58
C GLU A 162 -8.17 -5.10 11.87
N VAL A 163 -8.44 -4.86 10.58
CA VAL A 163 -7.77 -3.81 9.80
C VAL A 163 -8.66 -2.55 9.74
N ASP A 164 -9.97 -2.76 9.59
CA ASP A 164 -11.00 -1.73 9.46
C ASP A 164 -10.60 -0.65 8.43
N LEU A 165 -10.27 -1.10 7.21
CA LEU A 165 -9.62 -0.25 6.22
C LEU A 165 -10.55 0.80 5.61
N LEU A 166 -11.85 0.50 5.48
CA LEU A 166 -12.80 1.36 4.78
C LEU A 166 -12.87 2.79 5.35
N PRO A 167 -13.12 3.01 6.66
CA PRO A 167 -13.14 4.38 7.22
C PRO A 167 -11.82 5.11 7.02
N ARG A 168 -10.68 4.40 7.09
CA ARG A 168 -9.34 4.97 6.90
C ARG A 168 -9.07 5.44 5.46
N LEU A 169 -9.71 4.80 4.49
CA LEU A 169 -9.66 5.21 3.07
C LEU A 169 -10.62 6.37 2.77
N LEU A 170 -11.81 6.38 3.38
CA LEU A 170 -12.84 7.37 3.14
C LEU A 170 -12.62 8.68 3.89
N LEU A 171 -12.09 8.65 5.12
CA LEU A 171 -11.92 9.85 5.94
C LEU A 171 -11.06 10.93 5.28
N PRO A 172 -9.91 10.62 4.64
CA PRO A 172 -9.15 11.62 3.89
C PRO A 172 -9.87 12.15 2.65
N LEU A 173 -10.92 11.48 2.18
CA LEU A 173 -11.73 11.88 1.03
C LEU A 173 -12.96 12.71 1.43
N ALA A 174 -13.34 12.69 2.71
CA ALA A 174 -14.47 13.41 3.25
C ALA A 174 -14.15 14.90 3.50
N GLY A 175 -15.14 15.76 3.23
CA GLY A 175 -15.12 17.18 3.56
C GLY A 175 -16.07 17.50 4.73
N PRO A 176 -16.40 18.78 4.93
CA PRO A 176 -17.26 19.24 6.02
C PRO A 176 -18.76 19.13 5.69
N GLU A 177 -19.14 18.33 4.69
CA GLU A 177 -20.53 18.19 4.28
C GLU A 177 -21.37 17.49 5.35
N GLU A 178 -22.59 17.97 5.52
CA GLU A 178 -23.61 17.33 6.35
C GLU A 178 -24.50 16.44 5.47
N PHE A 179 -24.86 15.27 6.02
CA PHE A 179 -25.76 14.30 5.39
C PHE A 179 -27.04 14.20 6.21
N ASP A 180 -28.11 13.69 5.60
CA ASP A 180 -29.34 13.39 6.33
C ASP A 180 -29.16 12.24 7.32
N GLU A 181 -30.15 12.04 8.19
CA GLU A 181 -30.08 11.05 9.27
C GLU A 181 -29.91 9.61 8.74
N ASP A 182 -30.58 9.27 7.63
CA ASP A 182 -30.54 7.95 7.02
C ASP A 182 -29.15 7.65 6.42
N ASP A 183 -28.55 8.63 5.74
CA ASP A 183 -27.20 8.52 5.19
C ASP A 183 -26.15 8.45 6.31
N MET A 184 -26.31 9.24 7.39
CA MET A 184 -25.42 9.26 8.54
C MET A 184 -25.41 7.94 9.32
N GLU A 185 -26.58 7.34 9.57
CA GLU A 185 -26.68 6.08 10.34
C GLU A 185 -25.89 4.94 9.67
N ARG A 186 -25.80 4.95 8.33
CA ARG A 186 -25.07 3.93 7.56
C ARG A 186 -23.57 4.14 7.51
N LEU A 187 -23.09 5.38 7.68
CA LEU A 187 -21.67 5.68 7.62
C LEU A 187 -20.91 5.01 8.78
N PRO A 188 -19.65 4.60 8.56
CA PRO A 188 -18.77 4.21 9.66
C PRO A 188 -18.68 5.31 10.74
N PRO A 189 -18.56 4.95 12.03
CA PRO A 189 -18.56 5.93 13.13
C PRO A 189 -17.57 7.09 12.96
N ASP A 190 -16.38 6.81 12.43
CA ASP A 190 -15.32 7.80 12.20
C ASP A 190 -15.68 8.87 11.13
N LEU A 191 -16.70 8.61 10.32
CA LEU A 191 -17.19 9.49 9.25
C LEU A 191 -18.47 10.23 9.64
N GLN A 192 -19.05 9.92 10.78
CA GLN A 192 -20.26 10.58 11.25
C GLN A 192 -19.92 11.92 11.93
N TYR A 193 -20.73 12.95 11.66
CA TYR A 193 -20.64 14.26 12.31
C TYR A 193 -19.24 14.89 12.30
N LEU A 194 -18.59 14.88 11.13
CA LEU A 194 -17.29 15.50 10.93
C LEU A 194 -17.34 17.02 11.26
N PRO A 195 -16.27 17.58 11.84
CA PRO A 195 -16.26 18.99 12.20
C PRO A 195 -16.24 19.88 10.95
N PRO A 196 -16.71 21.15 11.04
CA PRO A 196 -16.62 22.10 9.92
C PRO A 196 -15.18 22.40 9.45
N THR A 197 -14.19 22.07 10.27
CA THR A 197 -12.76 22.18 9.94
C THR A 197 -12.22 21.00 9.14
N GLN A 198 -13.04 19.96 8.91
CA GLN A 198 -12.65 18.80 8.11
C GLN A 198 -12.28 19.23 6.69
N THR A 199 -11.10 18.80 6.26
CA THR A 199 -10.60 19.06 4.90
C THR A 199 -10.15 17.77 4.26
N ARG A 200 -10.44 17.66 2.95
CA ARG A 200 -9.96 16.56 2.10
C ARG A 200 -8.44 16.55 1.99
N GLU A 201 -7.89 15.39 1.67
CA GLU A 201 -6.48 15.20 1.37
C GLU A 201 -6.03 16.20 0.29
N PRO A 202 -5.08 17.10 0.60
CA PRO A 202 -4.68 18.16 -0.32
C PRO A 202 -3.94 17.64 -1.56
N ASP A 203 -3.22 16.52 -1.45
CA ASP A 203 -2.42 15.96 -2.53
C ASP A 203 -3.28 15.18 -3.55
N PRO A 204 -3.38 15.63 -4.82
CA PRO A 204 -4.22 14.98 -5.82
C PRO A 204 -3.86 13.52 -6.10
N GLU A 205 -2.56 13.21 -6.12
CA GLU A 205 -2.08 11.84 -6.33
C GLU A 205 -2.51 10.91 -5.18
N SER A 206 -2.41 11.39 -3.94
CA SER A 206 -2.89 10.65 -2.77
C SER A 206 -4.40 10.40 -2.85
N ARG A 207 -5.20 11.40 -3.24
CA ARG A 207 -6.65 11.21 -3.47
C ARG A 207 -6.91 10.13 -4.54
N LYS A 208 -6.22 10.19 -5.67
CA LYS A 208 -6.34 9.19 -6.73
C LYS A 208 -6.04 7.78 -6.22
N MET A 209 -4.96 7.61 -5.44
CA MET A 209 -4.57 6.32 -4.90
C MET A 209 -5.59 5.76 -3.89
N LEU A 210 -6.20 6.62 -3.07
CA LEU A 210 -7.28 6.22 -2.15
C LEU A 210 -8.52 5.72 -2.91
N VAL A 211 -8.92 6.44 -3.97
CA VAL A 211 -10.04 6.01 -4.83
C VAL A 211 -9.72 4.70 -5.53
N GLN A 212 -8.50 4.55 -6.07
CA GLN A 212 -8.05 3.29 -6.67
C GLN A 212 -8.08 2.12 -5.67
N ALA A 213 -7.71 2.34 -4.40
CA ALA A 213 -7.80 1.32 -3.37
C ALA A 213 -9.25 0.88 -3.13
N LEU A 214 -10.18 1.84 -3.04
CA LEU A 214 -11.62 1.55 -2.94
C LEU A 214 -12.15 0.79 -4.17
N THR A 215 -11.70 1.13 -5.38
CA THR A 215 -12.04 0.39 -6.61
C THR A 215 -11.52 -1.04 -6.59
N LYS A 216 -10.35 -1.28 -6.01
CA LYS A 216 -9.86 -2.65 -5.83
C LYS A 216 -10.70 -3.43 -4.85
N LEU A 217 -11.04 -2.83 -3.70
CA LEU A 217 -11.96 -3.46 -2.73
C LEU A 217 -13.34 -3.76 -3.34
N SER A 218 -13.83 -2.92 -4.25
CA SER A 218 -15.10 -3.13 -4.99
C SER A 218 -15.00 -4.16 -6.14
N SER A 219 -13.86 -4.80 -6.36
CA SER A 219 -13.73 -5.82 -7.42
C SER A 219 -14.38 -7.16 -7.04
N THR A 220 -14.51 -7.43 -5.74
CA THR A 220 -15.22 -8.60 -5.18
C THR A 220 -16.65 -8.27 -4.77
N ARG A 221 -17.59 -9.20 -4.89
CA ARG A 221 -18.99 -9.04 -4.42
C ARG A 221 -19.11 -8.61 -2.96
N SER A 222 -18.39 -9.30 -2.06
CA SER A 222 -18.42 -8.98 -0.62
C SER A 222 -17.92 -7.56 -0.36
N GLY A 223 -16.82 -7.17 -1.01
CA GLY A 223 -16.30 -5.81 -0.91
C GLY A 223 -17.27 -4.75 -1.46
N ARG A 224 -17.88 -4.96 -2.63
CA ARG A 224 -18.93 -4.06 -3.15
C ARG A 224 -20.09 -3.92 -2.19
N ALA A 225 -20.63 -5.05 -1.73
CA ALA A 225 -21.75 -5.08 -0.81
C ALA A 225 -21.41 -4.29 0.47
N TYR A 226 -20.21 -4.47 1.02
CA TYR A 226 -19.76 -3.75 2.21
C TYR A 226 -19.61 -2.24 1.97
N LEU A 227 -19.02 -1.82 0.84
CA LEU A 227 -18.92 -0.40 0.50
C LEU A 227 -20.30 0.25 0.31
N LYS A 228 -21.25 -0.45 -0.32
CA LYS A 228 -22.64 0.00 -0.49
C LYS A 228 -23.38 0.06 0.86
N GLU A 229 -23.23 -0.96 1.70
CA GLU A 229 -23.83 -1.03 3.04
C GLU A 229 -23.37 0.15 3.92
N LYS A 230 -22.07 0.46 3.89
CA LYS A 230 -21.47 1.58 4.63
C LYS A 230 -21.62 2.94 3.97
N ASN A 231 -22.50 3.03 2.97
CA ASN A 231 -22.84 4.25 2.23
C ASN A 231 -21.62 5.03 1.69
N ALA A 232 -20.56 4.33 1.25
CA ALA A 232 -19.35 4.98 0.72
C ALA A 232 -19.65 5.93 -0.46
N TYR A 233 -20.72 5.66 -1.21
CA TYR A 233 -21.20 6.48 -2.31
C TYR A 233 -21.42 7.94 -1.93
N VAL A 234 -21.97 8.23 -0.74
CA VAL A 234 -22.30 9.60 -0.35
C VAL A 234 -21.04 10.48 -0.24
N ILE A 235 -19.96 9.93 0.31
CA ILE A 235 -18.65 10.59 0.41
C ILE A 235 -18.05 10.81 -0.99
N LEU A 236 -18.10 9.79 -1.84
CA LEU A 236 -17.56 9.85 -3.19
C LEU A 236 -18.32 10.83 -4.09
N ARG A 237 -19.64 10.94 -3.92
CA ARG A 237 -20.49 11.91 -4.62
C ARG A 237 -20.10 13.35 -4.29
N GLU A 238 -19.91 13.67 -3.01
CA GLU A 238 -19.49 15.01 -2.61
C GLU A 238 -18.03 15.29 -3.00
N LEU A 239 -17.15 14.29 -2.92
CA LEU A 239 -15.79 14.40 -3.44
C LEU A 239 -15.77 14.70 -4.95
N HIS A 240 -16.58 14.02 -5.76
CA HIS A 240 -16.68 14.25 -7.20
C HIS A 240 -17.12 15.68 -7.52
N LYS A 241 -18.06 16.27 -6.77
CA LYS A 241 -18.47 17.67 -6.94
C LYS A 241 -17.36 18.67 -6.59
N TRP A 242 -16.49 18.31 -5.64
CA TRP A 242 -15.44 19.17 -5.12
C TRP A 242 -14.12 19.09 -5.92
N GLU A 243 -13.80 17.90 -6.45
CA GLU A 243 -12.55 17.62 -7.16
C GLU A 243 -12.43 18.43 -8.46
N LYS A 244 -11.20 18.87 -8.75
CA LYS A 244 -10.88 19.74 -9.90
C LYS A 244 -9.89 19.12 -10.87
N VAL A 245 -9.25 18.02 -10.47
CA VAL A 245 -8.27 17.32 -11.30
C VAL A 245 -9.01 16.30 -12.18
N GLU A 246 -8.99 16.54 -13.49
CA GLU A 246 -9.73 15.73 -14.48
C GLU A 246 -9.44 14.22 -14.38
N ASP A 247 -8.17 13.86 -14.23
CA ASP A 247 -7.74 12.47 -14.09
C ASP A 247 -8.29 11.79 -12.81
N ASN A 248 -8.46 12.57 -11.74
CA ASN A 248 -9.12 12.09 -10.52
C ASN A 248 -10.63 11.96 -10.72
N LEU A 249 -11.27 12.89 -11.46
CA LEU A 249 -12.69 12.80 -11.79
C LEU A 249 -13.01 11.53 -12.58
N SER A 250 -12.19 11.19 -13.58
CA SER A 250 -12.34 9.92 -14.31
C SER A 250 -12.25 8.71 -13.36
N THR A 251 -11.22 8.68 -12.51
CA THR A 251 -11.01 7.58 -11.55
C THR A 251 -12.17 7.47 -10.54
N LEU A 252 -12.74 8.60 -10.12
CA LEU A 252 -13.90 8.66 -9.24
C LEU A 252 -15.15 8.15 -9.92
N MET A 253 -15.39 8.55 -11.17
CA MET A 253 -16.55 8.12 -11.94
C MET A 253 -16.56 6.60 -12.13
N ASP A 254 -15.40 6.00 -12.46
CA ASP A 254 -15.28 4.54 -12.57
C ASP A 254 -15.74 3.82 -11.28
N LEU A 255 -15.39 4.34 -10.11
CA LEU A 255 -15.82 3.77 -8.83
C LEU A 255 -17.30 4.04 -8.54
N ILE A 256 -17.77 5.26 -8.78
CA ILE A 256 -19.17 5.65 -8.57
C ILE A 256 -20.08 4.75 -9.41
N ASP A 257 -19.74 4.54 -10.69
CA ASP A 257 -20.49 3.69 -11.60
C ASP A 257 -20.59 2.24 -11.09
N ILE A 258 -19.51 1.68 -10.52
CA ILE A 258 -19.53 0.37 -9.88
C ILE A 258 -20.49 0.33 -8.67
N LEU A 259 -20.53 1.41 -7.87
CA LEU A 259 -21.34 1.44 -6.65
C LEU A 259 -22.83 1.66 -6.92
N ILE A 260 -23.19 2.38 -7.99
CA ILE A 260 -24.59 2.60 -8.38
C ILE A 260 -25.16 1.49 -9.26
N ALA A 261 -24.31 0.73 -9.95
CA ALA A 261 -24.74 -0.36 -10.82
C ALA A 261 -25.38 -1.52 -10.05
N ASP A 262 -26.27 -2.24 -10.72
CA ASP A 262 -26.80 -3.51 -10.23
C ASP A 262 -25.68 -4.56 -10.09
N GLU A 263 -25.86 -5.50 -9.17
CA GLU A 263 -24.90 -6.57 -8.96
C GLU A 263 -24.81 -7.47 -10.21
N PRO A 264 -23.59 -7.86 -10.66
CA PRO A 264 -23.43 -8.75 -11.81
C PRO A 264 -24.16 -10.10 -11.64
N GLN A 265 -24.39 -10.79 -12.75
CA GLN A 265 -24.98 -12.13 -12.74
C GLN A 265 -24.09 -13.12 -11.98
N GLU A 266 -24.71 -14.17 -11.43
CA GLU A 266 -24.01 -15.23 -10.70
C GLU A 266 -22.88 -15.83 -11.56
N GLY A 267 -21.67 -15.88 -11.01
CA GLY A 267 -20.45 -16.29 -11.73
C GLY A 267 -19.69 -15.16 -12.44
N MET A 268 -20.27 -13.95 -12.57
CA MET A 268 -19.59 -12.75 -13.08
C MET A 268 -19.23 -11.73 -11.99
N GLU A 269 -19.30 -12.17 -10.73
CA GLU A 269 -19.26 -11.30 -9.56
C GLU A 269 -17.83 -10.91 -9.16
N ASP A 270 -16.83 -11.71 -9.50
CA ASP A 270 -15.43 -11.41 -9.23
C ASP A 270 -14.72 -11.18 -10.55
N LEU A 271 -14.44 -9.91 -10.86
CA LEU A 271 -13.82 -9.48 -12.11
C LEU A 271 -12.48 -10.19 -12.40
N HIS A 272 -11.83 -10.75 -11.37
CA HIS A 272 -10.57 -11.48 -11.51
C HIS A 272 -10.74 -12.97 -11.79
N LYS A 273 -11.95 -13.51 -11.57
CA LYS A 273 -12.27 -14.93 -11.78
C LYS A 273 -13.20 -15.14 -12.98
N VAL A 274 -13.71 -14.06 -13.60
CA VAL A 274 -14.56 -14.15 -14.80
C VAL A 274 -13.75 -14.54 -16.03
N GLU A 275 -14.16 -15.61 -16.71
CA GLU A 275 -13.69 -15.90 -18.06
C GLU A 275 -14.35 -14.95 -19.06
N ILE A 276 -13.54 -14.19 -19.82
CA ILE A 276 -14.06 -13.25 -20.82
C ILE A 276 -14.71 -14.06 -21.96
N PRO A 277 -16.02 -13.88 -22.23
CA PRO A 277 -16.68 -14.55 -23.35
C PRO A 277 -15.99 -14.24 -24.69
N LEU A 278 -15.82 -15.25 -25.54
CA LEU A 278 -15.07 -15.15 -26.80
C LEU A 278 -15.63 -14.08 -27.75
N ASP A 279 -16.93 -13.79 -27.69
CA ASP A 279 -17.61 -12.76 -28.47
C ASP A 279 -17.29 -11.34 -27.99
N ILE A 280 -17.09 -11.16 -26.69
CA ILE A 280 -16.64 -9.89 -26.09
C ILE A 280 -15.16 -9.67 -26.44
N ALA A 281 -14.31 -10.70 -26.31
CA ALA A 281 -12.89 -10.63 -26.63
C ALA A 281 -12.64 -10.20 -28.09
N LYS A 282 -13.40 -10.76 -29.04
CA LYS A 282 -13.31 -10.37 -30.46
C LYS A 282 -13.68 -8.92 -30.73
N LYS A 283 -14.66 -8.35 -29.99
CA LYS A 283 -15.04 -6.94 -30.15
C LYS A 283 -13.94 -5.97 -29.71
N PHE A 284 -13.14 -6.35 -28.71
CA PHE A 284 -11.97 -5.58 -28.29
C PHE A 284 -10.81 -5.66 -29.30
N GLU A 285 -10.68 -6.77 -30.04
CA GLU A 285 -9.71 -6.90 -31.13
C GLU A 285 -10.11 -6.13 -32.40
N GLU A 286 -11.42 -6.03 -32.67
CA GLU A 286 -11.96 -5.35 -33.86
C GLU A 286 -12.07 -3.82 -33.71
N ASN A 287 -12.03 -3.29 -32.48
CA ASN A 287 -11.98 -1.85 -32.17
C ASN A 287 -10.93 -1.59 -31.07
N PRO A 288 -9.64 -1.43 -31.43
CA PRO A 288 -8.56 -1.16 -30.48
C PRO A 288 -8.63 0.25 -29.87
#